data_AF-A0A966PYB8-F1
#
_entry.id   AF-A0A966PYB8-F1
#
_cell.length_a   1.000
_cell.length_b   1.000
_cell.length_c   1.000
_cell.angle_alpha   90.00
_cell.angle_beta   90.00
_cell.angle_gamma   90.00
#
_symmetry.space_group_name_H-M   'P 1'
#
loop_
_entity.id
_entity.type
_entity.pdbx_description
1 polymer ?
#
loop_
_entity_poly.entity_id
_entity_poly.type
_entity_poly.pdbx_seq_one_letter_code
_entity_poly.pdbx_strand_id
1 'polypeptide(L)'
;MTNFTYTDYHFTADGINFVSRIADHSPFLGALKNIPAEQFIEMNIQAVQELLGRPSLMTQAEILAELERVNEGATHSWILLGANA
;
A
#
# COMPACT_ATOMS: atom_id res chain seq x y z
N MET A 1 1.55 21.31 16.07
CA MET A 1 1.46 19.89 15.69
C MET A 1 0.57 19.83 14.48
N THR A 2 1.11 19.58 13.29
CA THR A 2 0.29 19.32 12.10
C THR A 2 -0.28 17.92 12.24
N ASN A 3 -1.59 17.83 12.46
CA ASN A 3 -2.29 16.55 12.39
C ASN A 3 -2.24 16.09 10.93
N PHE A 4 -1.38 15.14 10.62
CA PHE A 4 -1.39 14.49 9.33
C PHE A 4 -2.60 13.55 9.28
N THR A 5 -3.51 13.83 8.37
CA THR A 5 -4.62 12.93 8.04
C THR A 5 -4.20 12.04 6.88
N TYR A 6 -4.67 10.81 6.93
CA TYR A 6 -4.33 9.78 5.95
C TYR A 6 -5.61 9.13 5.45
N THR A 7 -5.61 8.76 4.17
CA THR A 7 -6.64 7.92 3.59
C THR A 7 -6.06 6.51 3.39
N ASP A 8 -6.74 5.52 3.98
CA ASP A 8 -6.35 4.11 3.94
C ASP A 8 -7.22 3.34 2.93
N TYR A 9 -6.57 2.61 2.04
CA TYR A 9 -7.20 1.76 1.06
C TYR A 9 -6.81 0.30 1.33
N HIS A 10 -7.79 -0.50 1.69
CA HIS A 10 -7.61 -1.91 2.00
C HIS A 10 -7.68 -2.74 0.72
N PHE A 11 -6.73 -3.64 0.54
CA PHE A 11 -6.72 -4.57 -0.58
C PHE A 11 -6.08 -5.90 -0.20
N THR A 12 -6.33 -6.93 -1.00
CA THR A 12 -5.76 -8.26 -0.81
C THR A 12 -4.96 -8.63 -2.04
N ALA A 13 -3.68 -8.98 -1.85
CA ALA A 13 -2.79 -9.46 -2.91
C ALA A 13 -2.25 -10.83 -2.50
N ASP A 14 -2.34 -11.82 -3.39
CA ASP A 14 -1.88 -13.19 -3.15
C ASP A 14 -2.45 -13.82 -1.85
N GLY A 15 -3.68 -13.45 -1.46
CA GLY A 15 -4.33 -13.94 -0.25
C GLY A 15 -3.88 -13.25 1.05
N ILE A 16 -3.03 -12.22 0.95
CA ILE A 16 -2.55 -11.42 2.07
C ILE A 16 -3.17 -10.02 2.00
N ASN A 17 -3.67 -9.53 3.13
CA ASN A 17 -4.24 -8.20 3.28
C ASN A 17 -3.15 -7.15 3.44
N PHE A 18 -3.30 -6.06 2.70
CA PHE A 18 -2.44 -4.88 2.72
C PHE A 18 -3.29 -3.61 2.87
N VAL A 19 -2.62 -2.53 3.26
CA VAL A 19 -3.20 -1.19 3.34
C VAL A 19 -2.30 -0.23 2.57
N SER A 20 -2.85 0.40 1.54
CA SER A 20 -2.21 1.53 0.85
C SER A 20 -2.63 2.79 1.58
N ARG A 21 -1.69 3.43 2.27
CA ARG A 21 -1.91 4.64 3.08
C ARG A 21 -1.37 5.84 2.34
N ILE A 22 -2.19 6.87 2.18
CA ILE A 22 -1.82 8.08 1.42
C ILE A 22 -2.07 9.29 2.28
N ALA A 23 -1.07 10.17 2.38
CA ALA A 23 -1.21 11.40 3.15
C ALA A 23 -2.09 12.41 2.42
N ASP A 24 -2.95 13.12 3.15
CA ASP A 24 -3.94 14.04 2.56
C ASP A 24 -3.32 15.26 1.83
N HIS A 25 -2.07 15.59 2.13
CA HIS A 25 -1.30 16.63 1.45
C HIS A 25 -0.54 16.12 0.23
N SER A 26 -0.70 14.84 -0.13
CA SER A 26 -0.08 14.24 -1.30
C SER A 26 -0.54 14.96 -2.58
N PRO A 27 0.39 15.36 -3.46
CA PRO A 27 0.01 15.90 -4.77
C PRO A 27 -0.75 14.86 -5.62
N PHE A 28 -0.61 13.57 -5.29
CA PHE A 28 -1.27 12.47 -5.99
C PHE A 28 -2.75 12.33 -5.63
N LEU A 29 -3.22 12.87 -4.50
CA LEU A 29 -4.61 12.70 -4.05
C LEU A 29 -5.63 13.24 -5.05
N GLY A 30 -5.29 14.33 -5.74
CA GLY A 30 -6.13 14.88 -6.80
C GLY A 30 -6.28 13.92 -7.99
N ALA A 31 -5.22 13.21 -8.36
CA ALA A 31 -5.26 12.20 -9.43
C ALA A 31 -6.04 10.96 -8.97
N LEU A 32 -5.83 10.53 -7.73
CA LEU A 32 -6.49 9.35 -7.15
C LEU A 32 -8.00 9.50 -7.02
N LYS A 33 -8.50 10.72 -6.75
CA LYS A 33 -9.94 11.03 -6.73
C LYS A 33 -10.65 10.77 -8.06
N ASN A 34 -9.92 10.80 -9.17
CA ASN A 34 -10.46 10.58 -10.51
C ASN A 34 -10.37 9.11 -10.96
N ILE A 35 -9.73 8.24 -10.16
CA ILE A 35 -9.60 6.82 -10.45
C ILE A 35 -10.71 6.08 -9.69
N PRO A 36 -11.48 5.19 -10.35
CA PRO A 36 -12.42 4.32 -9.65
C PRO A 36 -11.70 3.50 -8.57
N ALA A 37 -12.34 3.33 -7.41
CA ALA A 37 -11.73 2.61 -6.28
C ALA A 37 -11.25 1.19 -6.66
N GLU A 38 -11.99 0.49 -7.51
CA GLU A 38 -11.63 -0.84 -8.02
C GLU A 38 -10.34 -0.83 -8.84
N GLN A 39 -10.18 0.15 -9.74
CA GLN A 39 -8.96 0.31 -10.55
C GLN A 39 -7.76 0.71 -9.68
N PHE A 40 -8.00 1.52 -8.64
CA PHE A 40 -6.95 1.84 -7.67
C PHE A 40 -6.50 0.60 -6.89
N ILE A 41 -7.43 -0.24 -6.45
CA ILE A 41 -7.14 -1.51 -5.78
C ILE A 41 -6.31 -2.42 -6.70
N GLU A 42 -6.73 -2.59 -7.95
CA GLU A 42 -6.00 -3.42 -8.93
C GLU A 42 -4.56 -2.92 -9.15
N MET A 43 -4.37 -1.60 -9.26
CA MET A 43 -3.06 -0.99 -9.38
C MET A 43 -2.16 -1.26 -8.16
N ASN A 44 -2.72 -1.24 -6.94
CA ASN A 44 -1.95 -1.59 -5.73
C ASN A 44 -1.62 -3.09 -5.68
N ILE A 45 -2.53 -3.96 -6.12
CA ILE A 45 -2.26 -5.41 -6.21
C ILE A 45 -1.10 -5.66 -7.18
N GLN A 46 -1.14 -5.06 -8.37
CA GLN A 46 -0.07 -5.17 -9.36
C GLN A 46 1.25 -4.62 -8.81
N ALA A 47 1.24 -3.45 -8.17
CA ALA A 47 2.44 -2.88 -7.57
C ALA A 47 3.05 -3.79 -6.49
N VAL A 48 2.22 -4.41 -5.63
CA VAL A 48 2.72 -5.38 -4.64
C VAL A 48 3.30 -6.61 -5.32
N GLN A 49 2.67 -7.14 -6.37
CA GLN A 49 3.20 -8.30 -7.10
C GLN A 49 4.50 -7.96 -7.85
N GLU A 50 4.66 -6.74 -8.38
CA GLU A 50 5.90 -6.31 -9.03
C GLU A 50 7.03 -6.06 -8.02
N LEU A 51 6.71 -5.47 -6.86
CA LEU A 51 7.70 -5.07 -5.87
C LEU A 51 8.11 -6.20 -4.91
N LEU A 52 7.14 -7.00 -4.46
CA LEU A 52 7.33 -8.11 -3.53
C LEU A 52 7.37 -9.48 -4.24
N GLY A 53 6.97 -9.54 -5.52
CA GLY A 53 6.91 -10.81 -6.25
C GLY A 53 5.70 -11.65 -5.82
N ARG A 54 5.95 -12.64 -4.95
CA ARG A 54 4.93 -13.59 -4.46
C ARG A 54 4.85 -13.58 -2.93
N PRO A 55 4.13 -12.62 -2.33
CA PRO A 55 3.98 -12.51 -0.88
C PRO A 55 3.47 -13.79 -0.22
N SER A 56 2.65 -14.58 -0.92
CA SER A 56 2.11 -15.85 -0.44
C SER A 56 3.17 -16.90 -0.08
N LEU A 57 4.39 -16.79 -0.59
CA LEU A 57 5.50 -17.70 -0.30
C LEU A 57 6.46 -17.17 0.76
N MET A 58 6.21 -15.95 1.26
CA MET A 58 7.05 -15.26 2.22
C MET A 58 6.45 -15.37 3.63
N THR A 59 7.32 -15.39 4.64
CA THR A 59 6.92 -15.23 6.02
C THR A 59 6.50 -13.79 6.30
N GLN A 60 5.73 -13.57 7.37
CA GLN A 60 5.33 -12.22 7.77
C GLN A 60 6.54 -11.29 7.98
N ALA A 61 7.63 -11.80 8.55
CA ALA A 61 8.85 -11.01 8.78
C ALA A 61 9.53 -10.59 7.47
N GLU A 62 9.58 -11.48 6.49
CA GLU A 62 10.13 -11.18 5.16
C GLU A 62 9.28 -10.16 4.42
N ILE A 63 7.94 -10.28 4.50
CA ILE A 63 7.03 -9.29 3.91
C ILE A 63 7.24 -7.92 4.57
N LEU A 64 7.35 -7.86 5.89
CA LEU A 64 7.61 -6.60 6.60
C LEU A 64 8.94 -5.97 6.18
N ALA A 65 10.00 -6.76 6.03
CA ALA A 65 11.30 -6.28 5.57
C ALA A 65 11.24 -5.72 4.14
N GLU A 66 10.54 -6.40 3.22
CA GLU A 66 10.34 -5.87 1.87
C GLU A 66 9.47 -4.62 1.84
N LEU A 67 8.40 -4.56 2.66
CA LEU A 67 7.59 -3.37 2.79
C LEU A 67 8.40 -2.19 3.35
N GLU A 68 9.30 -2.43 4.31
CA GLU A 68 10.21 -1.40 4.82
C GLU A 68 11.13 -0.88 3.71
N ARG A 69 11.71 -1.78 2.91
CA ARG A 69 12.53 -1.43 1.73
C ARG A 69 11.75 -0.66 0.68
N VAL A 70 10.52 -1.06 0.37
CA VAL A 70 9.64 -0.39 -0.61
C VAL A 70 9.24 1.00 -0.13
N ASN A 71 9.00 1.13 1.17
CA ASN A 71 8.62 2.39 1.80
C ASN A 71 9.82 3.30 2.10
N GLU A 72 11.05 2.83 1.90
CA GLU A 72 12.25 3.63 2.12
C GLU A 72 12.27 4.84 1.16
N GLY A 73 12.29 6.06 1.72
CA GLY A 73 12.20 7.30 0.95
C GLY A 73 10.78 7.68 0.51
N ALA A 74 9.76 6.93 0.92
CA ALA A 74 8.37 7.30 0.68
C ALA A 74 8.00 8.56 1.47
N THR A 75 7.44 9.54 0.76
CA THR A 75 7.10 10.87 1.30
C THR A 75 5.60 11.12 1.42
N HIS A 76 4.79 10.43 0.64
CA HIS A 76 3.36 10.73 0.50
C HIS A 76 2.45 9.49 0.49
N SER A 77 2.98 8.30 0.25
CA SER A 77 2.23 7.05 0.13
C SER A 77 3.05 5.86 0.63
N TRP A 78 2.42 4.97 1.39
CA TRP A 78 3.06 3.78 1.97
C TRP A 78 2.20 2.55 1.75
N ILE A 79 2.86 1.40 1.59
CA ILE A 79 2.20 0.09 1.60
C ILE A 79 2.48 -0.57 2.94
N LEU A 80 1.42 -0.90 3.69
CA LEU A 80 1.51 -1.50 5.01
C LEU A 80 0.91 -2.90 4.98
N LEU A 81 1.41 -3.76 5.87
CA LEU A 81 0.79 -5.06 6.10
C LEU A 81 -0.56 -4.84 6.81
N GLY A 82 -1.63 -5.38 6.24
CA GLY A 82 -2.96 -5.33 6.83
C GLY A 82 -3.15 -6.35 7.95
N ALA A 83 -4.30 -6.30 8.61
CA ALA A 83 -4.71 -7.33 9.54
C ALA A 83 -4.95 -8.64 8.79
N ASN A 84 -4.04 -9.59 8.98
CA ASN A 84 -4.16 -10.96 8.51
C ASN A 84 -4.47 -11.81 9.74
N ALA A 85 -5.62 -12.49 9.72
CA ALA A 85 -6.13 -13.31 10.82
C ALA A 85 -5.41 -14.66 10.91
#